data_AF-A0A7Y3JFG0-F1
#
_entry.id   AF-A0A7Y3JFG0-F1
#
_cell.length_a   1.000
_cell.length_b   1.000
_cell.length_c   1.000
_cell.angle_alpha   90.00
_cell.angle_beta   90.00
_cell.angle_gamma   90.00
#
_symmetry.space_group_name_H-M   'P 1'
#
loop_
_entity.id
_entity.type
_entity.pdbx_description
1 polymer ?
#
loop_
_entity_poly.entity_id
_entity_poly.type
_entity_poly.pdbx_seq_one_letter_code
_entity_poly.pdbx_strand_id
1 'polypeptide(L)' 'MTYVPLHCHSDFSLLDGAASVSRLIAKAKALGLPALAITDHGNLFGALKFWKEAKKQGLKPIIG' A
#
# COMPACT_ATOMS: atom_id res chain seq x y z
N MET A 1 1.08 -7.10 -19.65
CA MET A 1 0.44 -5.78 -19.45
C MET A 1 0.72 -5.37 -18.01
N THR A 2 1.25 -4.16 -17.78
CA THR A 2 1.66 -3.71 -16.44
C THR A 2 0.48 -3.05 -15.74
N TYR A 3 0.18 -3.46 -14.50
CA TYR A 3 -0.89 -2.90 -13.67
C TYR A 3 -0.30 -2.28 -12.40
N VAL A 4 -0.91 -1.18 -11.93
CA VAL A 4 -0.60 -0.55 -10.65
C VAL A 4 -1.91 -0.10 -9.99
N PRO A 5 -2.28 -0.63 -8.81
CA PRO A 5 -3.42 -0.13 -8.07
C PRO A 5 -3.10 1.26 -7.50
N LEU A 6 -3.90 2.25 -7.91
CA LEU A 6 -3.79 3.65 -7.45
C LEU A 6 -4.84 4.03 -6.40
N HIS A 7 -5.80 3.14 -6.13
CA HIS A 7 -6.82 3.30 -5.12
C HIS A 7 -6.92 2.00 -4.33
N CYS A 8 -6.42 2.01 -3.10
CA CYS A 8 -6.34 0.82 -2.26
C CYS A 8 -6.33 1.24 -0.79
N HIS A 9 -7.18 0.60 0.01
CA HIS A 9 -7.30 0.88 1.44
C HIS A 9 -6.47 -0.12 2.23
N SER A 10 -5.77 0.38 3.25
CA SER A 10 -5.02 -0.42 4.21
C SER A 10 -5.77 -0.55 5.53
N ASP A 11 -5.19 -1.24 6.51
CA ASP A 11 -5.67 -1.32 7.89
C ASP A 11 -5.77 0.05 8.60
N PHE A 12 -5.28 1.12 7.99
CA PHE A 12 -5.44 2.49 8.47
C PHE A 12 -6.72 3.17 7.96
N SER A 13 -7.48 2.52 7.09
CA SER A 13 -8.90 2.84 6.88
C SER A 13 -9.70 2.15 7.98
N LEU A 14 -9.85 2.81 9.13
CA LEU A 14 -10.18 2.17 10.41
C LEU A 14 -11.52 1.41 10.45
N LEU A 15 -12.46 1.72 9.56
CA LEU A 15 -13.81 1.15 9.58
C LEU A 15 -14.03 0.03 8.54
N ASP A 16 -13.20 -0.07 7.51
CA ASP A 16 -13.41 -0.95 6.34
C ASP A 16 -12.11 -1.64 5.85
N GLY A 17 -10.95 -1.11 6.20
CA GLY A 17 -9.64 -1.57 5.80
C GLY A 17 -9.25 -2.89 6.44
N ALA A 18 -9.27 -3.98 5.68
CA ALA A 18 -8.97 -5.32 6.19
C ALA A 18 -7.50 -5.75 6.02
N ALA A 19 -6.74 -5.09 5.13
CA ALA A 19 -5.43 -5.56 4.71
C ALA A 19 -4.29 -4.75 5.36
N SER A 20 -3.45 -5.42 6.15
CA SER A 20 -2.29 -4.74 6.73
C SER A 20 -1.31 -4.27 5.66
N VAL A 21 -0.68 -3.11 5.90
CA VAL A 21 0.37 -2.54 5.04
C VAL A 21 1.39 -3.58 4.57
N SER A 22 1.93 -4.39 5.49
CA SER A 22 2.95 -5.40 5.18
C SER A 22 2.41 -6.51 4.27
N ARG A 23 1.14 -6.93 4.46
CA ARG A 23 0.49 -7.95 3.62
C ARG A 23 0.20 -7.42 2.22
N LEU A 24 -0.23 -6.17 2.10
CA LEU A 24 -0.44 -5.50 0.81
C LEU A 24 0.86 -5.44 0.00
N ILE A 25 1.96 -4.99 0.63
CA ILE A 25 3.27 -4.91 -0.02
C ILE A 25 3.77 -6.30 -0.45
N ALA A 26 3.67 -7.30 0.44
CA ALA A 26 4.09 -8.67 0.12
C ALA A 26 3.30 -9.25 -1.06
N LYS A 27 1.98 -8.99 -1.11
CA LYS A 27 1.13 -9.41 -2.22
C LYS A 27 1.49 -8.68 -3.52
N ALA A 28 1.69 -7.36 -3.48
CA ALA A 28 2.08 -6.56 -4.64
C ALA A 28 3.41 -7.06 -5.22
N LYS A 29 4.38 -7.39 -4.37
CA LYS A 29 5.66 -7.97 -4.78
C LYS A 29 5.49 -9.36 -5.40
N ALA A 30 4.69 -10.24 -4.79
CA ALA A 30 4.42 -11.57 -5.32
C ALA A 30 3.71 -11.53 -6.70
N LEU A 31 2.93 -10.47 -6.96
CA LEU A 31 2.29 -10.22 -8.25
C LEU A 31 3.19 -9.51 -9.27
N GLY A 32 4.44 -9.16 -8.91
CA GLY A 32 5.36 -8.45 -9.79
C GLY A 32 4.94 -7.02 -10.11
N LEU A 33 4.16 -6.38 -9.23
CA LEU A 33 3.72 -4.99 -9.44
C LEU A 33 4.90 -4.03 -9.22
N PRO A 34 5.12 -3.03 -10.10
CA PRO A 34 6.23 -2.09 -9.94
C PRO A 34 5.97 -1.04 -8.85
N ALA A 35 4.71 -0.81 -8.49
CA ALA A 35 4.28 0.20 -7.52
C ALA A 35 2.97 -0.21 -6.85
N LEU A 36 2.65 0.44 -5.73
CA LEU A 36 1.40 0.32 -4.99
C LEU A 36 1.04 1.69 -4.42
N ALA A 37 -0.22 2.10 -4.53
CA ALA A 37 -0.75 3.21 -3.75
C ALA A 37 -1.49 2.72 -2.51
N ILE A 38 -1.48 3.54 -1.46
CA ILE A 38 -2.47 3.47 -0.38
C ILE A 38 -3.18 4.82 -0.34
N THR A 39 -4.51 4.79 -0.30
CA THR A 39 -5.42 5.93 -0.32
C THR A 39 -6.45 5.72 0.79
N ASP A 40 -6.03 5.85 2.05
CA ASP A 40 -6.89 5.52 3.19
C ASP A 40 -8.04 6.53 3.37
N HIS A 41 -9.13 6.09 4.00
CA HIS A 41 -10.30 6.95 4.21
C HIS A 41 -10.00 8.16 5.09
N GLY A 42 -9.86 9.32 4.44
CA GLY A 42 -9.79 10.64 5.08
C GLY A 42 -8.60 10.83 6.01
N ASN A 43 -7.55 10.00 5.91
CA ASN A 43 -6.40 10.05 6.80
C ASN A 43 -5.11 9.55 6.13
N LEU A 44 -3.97 9.83 6.76
CA LEU A 44 -2.63 9.42 6.34
C LEU A 44 -1.87 8.67 7.44
N PHE A 45 -2.57 8.05 8.39
CA PHE A 45 -1.95 7.42 9.57
C PHE A 45 -0.96 6.32 9.17
N GLY A 46 -1.26 5.59 8.09
CA GLY A 46 -0.42 4.52 7.56
C GLY A 46 0.76 4.98 6.70
N ALA A 47 0.81 6.24 6.28
CA ALA A 47 1.70 6.71 5.22
C ALA A 47 3.20 6.46 5.51
N LEU A 48 3.65 6.79 6.73
CA LEU A 48 5.06 6.59 7.10
C LEU A 48 5.43 5.11 7.20
N LYS A 49 4.54 4.28 7.76
CA LYS A 49 4.74 2.82 7.88
C LYS A 49 4.79 2.19 6.51
N PHE A 50 3.87 2.57 5.63
CA PHE A 50 3.82 2.13 4.23
C PHE A 50 5.08 2.52 3.47
N TRP A 51 5.48 3.79 3.53
CA TRP A 51 6.67 4.26 2.82
C TRP A 51 7.93 3.51 3.25
N LYS A 52 8.15 3.33 4.56
CA LYS A 52 9.31 2.61 5.10
C LYS A 52 9.34 1.15 4.63
N GLU A 53 8.21 0.46 4.75
CA GLU A 53 8.12 -0.96 4.39
C GLU A 53 8.22 -1.19 2.88
N ALA A 54 7.57 -0.34 2.07
CA ALA A 54 7.63 -0.43 0.61
C ALA A 54 9.07 -0.19 0.11
N LYS A 55 9.75 0.84 0.63
CA LYS A 55 11.17 1.10 0.35
C LYS A 55 12.05 -0.08 0.73
N LYS A 56 11.87 -0.65 1.92
CA LYS A 56 12.63 -1.82 2.38
C LYS A 56 12.47 -3.02 1.45
N GLN A 57 11.29 -3.20 0.87
CA GLN A 57 11.00 -4.33 -0.03
C GLN A 57 11.29 -4.06 -1.51
N GLY A 58 11.71 -2.84 -1.88
CA GLY A 58 12.00 -2.44 -3.25
C GLY A 58 10.77 -2.11 -4.10
N LEU A 59 9.61 -1.88 -3.47
CA LEU A 59 8.36 -1.48 -4.13
C LEU A 59 8.27 0.05 -4.14
N LYS A 60 7.83 0.67 -5.25
CA LYS A 60 7.60 2.12 -5.31
C LYS A 60 6.29 2.48 -4.57
N PRO A 61 6.33 3.19 -3.43
CA PRO A 61 5.12 3.64 -2.77
C PRO A 61 4.53 4.87 -3.47
N ILE A 62 3.20 4.94 -3.51
CA ILE A 62 2.42 6.12 -3.90
C ILE A 62 1.51 6.46 -2.72
N ILE A 63 1.63 7.67 -2.19
CA ILE A 63 0.87 8.11 -1.01
C ILE A 63 -0.29 8.97 -1.52
N GLY A 64 -1.51 8.67 -1.10
CA GLY A 64 -2.70 9.45 -1.38
C GLY A 64 -3.66 9.46 -0.21
#